data_AF-A0A7J4RIP8-F1
#
_entry.id   AF-A0A7J4RIP8-F1
#
_cell.length_a   1.000
_cell.length_b   1.000
_cell.length_c   1.000
_cell.angle_alpha   90.00
_cell.angle_beta   90.00
_cell.angle_gamma   90.00
#
_symmetry.space_group_name_H-M   'P 1'
#
loop_
_entity.id
_entity.type
_entity.pdbx_description
1 polymer ?
#
loop_
_entity_poly.entity_id
_entity_poly.type
_entity_poly.pdbx_seq_one_letter_code
_entity_poly.pdbx_strand_id
1 'polypeptide(L)'
;MSDGDGSEHLEKAAKFGIHVVLHAHGDNTDIWKELVARWSLFEQPPPLTLTHQSDKYYQGMYNPGGFTDGDRALCFIQAAGRSLQEIECLGFRTDYVGPWSGTTNPERKKQKLVWMEESMRRLGVEHQLIR
;
A
#
# COMPACT_ATOMS: atom_id res chain seq x y z
N MET A 1 -2.99 -1.38 3.40
CA MET A 1 -1.82 -1.47 2.50
C MET A 1 -0.70 -0.71 3.16
N SER A 2 0.51 -1.27 3.26
CA SER A 2 1.69 -0.55 3.78
C SER A 2 2.98 -1.23 3.33
N ASP A 3 4.04 -0.44 3.18
CA ASP A 3 5.41 -0.93 3.01
C ASP A 3 6.19 -1.12 4.33
N GLY A 4 5.56 -0.82 5.47
CA GLY A 4 6.16 -0.94 6.81
C GLY A 4 6.65 0.37 7.43
N ASP A 5 6.48 1.51 6.77
CA ASP A 5 6.93 2.83 7.27
C ASP A 5 5.91 3.58 8.15
N GLY A 6 4.71 3.04 8.35
CA GLY A 6 3.59 3.70 9.05
C GLY A 6 3.73 3.87 10.57
N SER A 7 4.90 3.56 11.13
CA SER A 7 5.28 3.83 12.54
C SER A 7 4.20 3.38 13.55
N GLU A 8 3.89 4.23 14.54
CA GLU A 8 2.96 3.92 15.64
C GLU A 8 1.53 3.61 15.17
N HIS A 9 1.09 4.16 14.02
CA HIS A 9 -0.26 3.95 13.52
C HIS A 9 -0.41 2.55 12.93
N LEU A 10 0.60 2.11 12.18
CA LEU A 10 0.66 0.75 11.64
C LEU A 10 0.76 -0.27 12.78
N GLU A 11 1.58 0.01 13.80
CA GLU A 11 1.72 -0.89 14.96
C GLU A 11 0.42 -0.99 15.77
N LYS A 12 -0.29 0.12 15.97
CA LYS A 12 -1.62 0.11 16.60
C LYS A 12 -2.60 -0.76 15.81
N ALA A 13 -2.68 -0.60 14.49
CA ALA A 13 -3.54 -1.43 13.65
C ALA A 13 -3.20 -2.92 13.76
N ALA A 14 -1.90 -3.25 13.70
CA ALA A 14 -1.42 -4.61 13.88
C ALA A 14 -1.80 -5.19 15.26
N LYS A 15 -1.65 -4.41 16.34
CA LYS A 15 -2.00 -4.82 17.71
C LYS A 15 -3.49 -5.10 17.89
N PHE A 16 -4.36 -4.44 17.13
CA PHE A 16 -5.81 -4.70 17.10
C PHE A 16 -6.19 -5.86 16.16
N GLY A 17 -5.23 -6.60 15.61
CA GLY A 17 -5.50 -7.72 14.71
C GLY A 17 -6.04 -7.32 13.34
N ILE A 18 -5.87 -6.05 12.94
CA ILE A 18 -6.31 -5.57 11.62
C ILE A 18 -5.47 -6.26 10.54
N HIS A 19 -6.13 -6.79 9.50
CA HIS A 19 -5.45 -7.41 8.37
C HIS A 19 -4.56 -6.39 7.66
N VAL A 20 -3.26 -6.67 7.62
CA VAL A 20 -2.28 -5.85 6.89
C VAL A 20 -1.93 -6.51 5.56
N VAL A 21 -2.25 -5.83 4.47
CA VAL A 21 -1.66 -6.13 3.16
C VAL A 21 -0.32 -5.41 3.10
N LEU A 22 0.76 -6.18 3.09
CA LEU A 22 2.12 -5.70 3.17
C LEU A 22 2.81 -5.77 1.80
N HIS A 23 3.57 -4.74 1.47
CA HIS A 23 4.37 -4.67 0.24
C HIS A 23 5.86 -4.47 0.54
N ALA A 24 6.70 -5.42 0.12
CA ALA A 24 8.14 -5.32 0.38
C ALA A 24 8.82 -4.49 -0.70
N HIS A 25 9.73 -3.61 -0.30
CA HIS A 25 10.68 -2.95 -1.17
C HIS A 25 12.06 -3.61 -1.04
N GLY A 26 12.94 -3.40 -2.01
CA GLY A 26 14.29 -3.99 -1.97
C GLY A 26 15.19 -3.43 -0.85
N ASP A 27 14.81 -2.29 -0.28
CA ASP A 27 15.59 -1.50 0.68
C ASP A 27 15.03 -1.51 2.11
N ASN A 28 13.92 -2.21 2.38
CA ASN A 28 13.26 -2.24 3.69
C ASN A 28 13.23 -3.63 4.37
N THR A 29 14.14 -4.53 3.97
CA THR A 29 14.12 -5.94 4.42
C THR A 29 14.31 -6.12 5.92
N ASP A 30 15.13 -5.29 6.58
CA ASP A 30 15.39 -5.41 8.01
C ASP A 30 14.21 -4.91 8.84
N ILE A 31 13.62 -3.77 8.46
CA ILE A 31 12.39 -3.24 9.04
C ILE A 31 11.28 -4.31 8.99
N TRP A 32 11.16 -5.01 7.87
CA TRP A 32 10.21 -6.10 7.71
C TRP A 32 10.40 -7.25 8.69
N LYS A 33 11.64 -7.75 8.82
CA LYS A 33 11.94 -8.85 9.76
C LYS A 33 11.61 -8.45 11.19
N GLU A 34 11.95 -7.22 11.57
CA GLU A 34 11.63 -6.69 12.89
C GLU A 34 10.13 -6.55 13.13
N LEU A 35 9.38 -6.02 12.15
CA LEU A 35 7.92 -5.87 12.24
C LEU A 35 7.24 -7.23 12.41
N VAL A 36 7.57 -8.20 11.54
CA VAL A 36 6.96 -9.54 11.59
C VAL A 36 7.31 -10.25 12.90
N ALA A 37 8.57 -10.18 13.34
CA ALA A 37 8.98 -10.76 14.61
C ALA A 37 8.21 -10.13 15.78
N ARG A 38 8.09 -8.80 15.81
CA ARG A 38 7.39 -8.08 16.89
C ARG A 38 5.89 -8.38 16.89
N TRP A 39 5.24 -8.36 15.73
CA TRP A 39 3.80 -8.60 15.62
C TRP A 39 3.42 -10.04 15.94
N SER A 40 4.33 -11.00 15.74
CA SER A 40 4.11 -12.40 16.14
C SER A 40 3.94 -12.59 17.65
N LEU A 41 4.38 -11.61 18.45
CA LEU A 41 4.27 -11.62 19.91
C LEU A 41 2.99 -10.94 20.42
N PHE A 42 2.17 -10.36 19.55
CA PHE A 42 0.90 -9.78 19.97
C PHE A 42 -0.08 -10.88 20.37
N GLU A 43 -0.98 -10.56 21.30
CA GLU A 43 -2.06 -11.48 21.72
C GLU A 43 -2.94 -11.89 20.54
N GLN A 44 -3.13 -10.96 19.59
CA GLN A 44 -3.82 -11.19 18.32
C GLN A 44 -2.92 -10.72 17.18
N PRO A 45 -2.01 -11.58 16.67
CA PRO A 45 -1.18 -11.23 15.53
C PRO A 45 -2.04 -10.89 14.31
N PRO A 46 -1.72 -9.82 13.57
CA PRO A 46 -2.52 -9.44 12.42
C PRO A 46 -2.41 -10.50 11.30
N PRO A 47 -3.50 -10.81 10.59
CA PRO A 47 -3.41 -11.53 9.33
C PRO A 47 -2.57 -10.72 8.33
N LEU A 48 -1.69 -11.41 7.60
CA LEU A 48 -0.82 -10.79 6.61
C LEU A 48 -1.13 -11.32 5.21
N THR A 49 -1.25 -10.41 4.24
CA THR A 49 -1.18 -10.75 2.82
C THR A 49 0.02 -10.05 2.21
N LEU A 50 0.90 -10.84 1.61
CA LEU A 50 2.14 -10.33 1.03
C LEU A 50 1.94 -9.97 -0.43
N THR A 51 2.47 -8.82 -0.84
CA THR A 51 2.39 -8.36 -2.22
C THR A 51 3.73 -7.90 -2.79
N HIS A 52 3.87 -7.97 -4.11
CA HIS A 52 5.07 -7.56 -4.84
C HIS A 52 4.74 -6.79 -6.12
N GLN A 53 5.76 -6.20 -6.75
CA GLN A 53 5.69 -5.47 -8.02
C GLN A 53 6.47 -6.14 -9.17
N SER A 54 6.98 -7.36 -8.96
CA SER A 54 7.64 -8.14 -10.02
C SER A 54 6.66 -8.87 -10.93
N ASP A 55 7.09 -9.11 -12.17
CA ASP A 55 6.49 -9.98 -13.18
C ASP A 55 6.66 -11.49 -12.90
N LYS A 56 7.46 -11.86 -11.89
CA LYS A 56 7.68 -13.25 -11.50
C LYS A 56 6.61 -13.72 -10.51
N TYR A 57 6.33 -15.02 -10.56
CA TYR A 57 5.50 -15.67 -9.55
C TYR A 57 6.32 -16.00 -8.31
N TYR A 58 5.78 -15.66 -7.14
CA TYR A 58 6.32 -16.03 -5.83
C TYR A 58 5.23 -16.73 -5.05
N GLN A 59 5.50 -17.96 -4.58
CA GLN A 59 4.54 -18.72 -3.80
C GLN A 59 4.13 -17.96 -2.53
N GLY A 60 2.82 -17.78 -2.34
CA GLY A 60 2.27 -17.10 -1.17
C GLY A 60 2.32 -15.56 -1.22
N MET A 61 2.72 -14.97 -2.35
CA MET A 61 2.68 -13.52 -2.57
C MET A 61 1.87 -13.19 -3.82
N TYR A 62 1.30 -11.99 -3.87
CA TYR A 62 0.43 -11.55 -4.96
C TYR A 62 0.90 -10.24 -5.58
N ASN A 63 0.82 -10.11 -6.90
CA ASN A 63 0.93 -8.82 -7.57
C ASN A 63 -0.44 -8.39 -8.08
N PRO A 64 -1.19 -7.58 -7.31
CA PRO A 64 -2.50 -7.10 -7.74
C PRO A 64 -2.41 -5.98 -8.80
N GLY A 65 -1.22 -5.42 -9.04
CA GLY A 65 -1.04 -4.16 -9.77
C GLY A 65 -0.85 -2.95 -8.83
N GLY A 66 -0.96 -1.75 -9.38
CA GLY A 66 -0.72 -0.48 -8.66
C GLY A 66 0.76 -0.14 -8.52
N PHE A 67 1.04 1.13 -8.28
CA PHE A 67 2.40 1.68 -8.20
C PHE A 67 2.75 2.22 -6.81
N THR A 68 1.84 2.94 -6.16
CA THR A 68 1.92 3.43 -4.78
C THR A 68 1.10 2.52 -3.85
N ASP A 69 1.15 2.75 -2.54
CA ASP A 69 0.28 2.00 -1.62
C ASP A 69 -1.21 2.31 -1.83
N GLY A 70 -1.55 3.52 -2.27
CA GLY A 70 -2.93 3.95 -2.49
C GLY A 70 -3.59 3.22 -3.66
N ASP A 71 -3.03 3.31 -4.86
CA ASP A 71 -3.59 2.63 -6.04
C ASP A 71 -3.42 1.10 -5.95
N ARG A 72 -2.36 0.59 -5.31
CA ARG A 72 -2.21 -0.85 -5.00
C ARG A 72 -3.34 -1.36 -4.13
N ALA A 73 -3.79 -0.58 -3.13
CA ALA A 73 -4.93 -0.98 -2.30
C ALA A 73 -6.19 -1.17 -3.15
N LEU A 74 -6.45 -0.28 -4.11
CA LEU A 74 -7.59 -0.37 -5.02
C LEU A 74 -7.47 -1.57 -5.96
N CYS A 75 -6.29 -1.79 -6.54
CA CYS A 75 -5.99 -2.98 -7.34
C CYS A 75 -6.22 -4.27 -6.55
N PHE A 76 -5.79 -4.32 -5.28
CA PHE A 76 -6.01 -5.47 -4.42
C PHE A 76 -7.49 -5.74 -4.17
N ILE A 77 -8.27 -4.70 -3.88
CA ILE A 77 -9.71 -4.82 -3.62
C ILE A 77 -10.46 -5.30 -4.88
N GLN A 78 -10.11 -4.76 -6.05
CA GLN A 78 -10.67 -5.23 -7.32
C GLN A 78 -10.28 -6.68 -7.62
N ALA A 79 -9.01 -7.05 -7.40
CA ALA A 79 -8.54 -8.42 -7.59
C ALA A 79 -9.22 -9.42 -6.63
N ALA A 80 -9.63 -8.97 -5.45
CA ALA A 80 -10.46 -9.72 -4.51
C ALA A 80 -11.94 -9.83 -4.93
N GLY A 81 -12.30 -9.33 -6.12
CA GLY A 81 -13.66 -9.41 -6.69
C GLY A 81 -14.64 -8.40 -6.08
N ARG A 82 -14.15 -7.35 -5.43
CA ARG A 82 -14.99 -6.30 -4.83
C ARG A 82 -15.15 -5.11 -5.77
N SER A 83 -16.33 -4.51 -5.70
CA SER A 83 -16.67 -3.28 -6.38
C SER A 83 -15.88 -2.11 -5.79
N LEU A 84 -15.31 -1.26 -6.65
CA LEU A 84 -14.69 -0.02 -6.21
C LEU A 84 -15.70 1.13 -6.04
N GLN A 85 -16.96 0.93 -6.43
CA GLN A 85 -18.03 1.93 -6.30
C GLN A 85 -18.43 2.15 -4.83
N GLU A 86 -18.13 1.19 -3.94
CA GLU A 86 -18.42 1.23 -2.51
C GLU A 86 -17.24 1.77 -1.67
N ILE A 87 -16.18 2.26 -2.33
CA ILE A 87 -14.94 2.69 -1.70
C ILE A 87 -14.77 4.19 -1.83
N GLU A 88 -14.36 4.81 -0.73
CA GLU A 88 -13.96 6.21 -0.69
C GLU A 88 -12.44 6.36 -0.51
N CYS A 89 -11.80 7.08 -1.43
CA CYS A 89 -10.37 7.35 -1.44
C CYS A 89 -10.06 8.65 -0.68
N LEU A 90 -10.04 8.58 0.65
CA LEU A 90 -9.73 9.74 1.50
C LEU A 90 -8.27 10.20 1.34
N GLY A 91 -8.08 11.44 0.91
CA GLY A 91 -6.76 12.08 0.83
C GLY A 91 -5.93 11.70 -0.40
N PHE A 92 -6.52 11.04 -1.41
CA PHE A 92 -5.83 10.69 -2.65
C PHE A 92 -5.59 11.94 -3.50
N ARG A 93 -4.39 12.50 -3.38
CA ARG A 93 -3.94 13.73 -4.07
C ARG A 93 -2.84 13.44 -5.08
N THR A 94 -2.94 14.06 -6.25
CA THR A 94 -1.88 14.01 -7.29
C THR A 94 -1.17 15.34 -7.48
N ASP A 95 -1.72 16.42 -6.93
CA ASP A 95 -1.24 17.80 -7.03
C ASP A 95 -0.22 18.19 -5.95
N TYR A 96 -0.17 17.41 -4.87
CA TYR A 96 0.62 17.70 -3.67
C TYR A 96 1.35 16.47 -3.16
N VAL A 97 2.62 16.65 -2.77
CA VAL A 97 3.41 15.62 -2.08
C VAL A 97 3.28 15.84 -0.58
N GLY A 98 2.71 14.84 0.12
CA GLY A 98 2.47 14.90 1.56
C GLY A 98 3.74 14.99 2.41
N PRO A 99 3.63 15.50 3.66
CA PRO A 99 4.76 15.59 4.59
C PRO A 99 5.33 14.22 4.98
N TRP A 100 4.53 13.16 4.85
CA TRP A 100 4.90 11.77 5.14
C TRP A 100 5.46 11.03 3.93
N SER A 101 5.44 11.63 2.75
CA SER A 101 6.19 11.09 1.62
C SER A 101 7.67 11.33 1.94
N GLY A 102 8.44 10.30 2.32
CA GLY A 102 9.81 10.41 2.88
C GLY A 102 10.81 11.28 2.08
N THR A 103 11.98 11.61 2.62
CA THR A 103 12.95 12.63 2.13
C THR A 103 13.69 12.34 0.80
N THR A 104 13.06 11.65 -0.15
CA THR A 104 13.61 11.37 -1.49
C THR A 104 13.26 12.44 -2.53
N ASN A 105 14.01 12.43 -3.65
CA ASN A 105 13.91 13.38 -4.77
C ASN A 105 12.44 13.75 -5.11
N PRO A 106 12.06 15.04 -4.99
CA PRO A 106 10.70 15.52 -5.27
C PRO A 106 10.20 15.22 -6.69
N GLU A 107 11.06 15.24 -7.70
CA GLU A 107 10.70 14.98 -9.09
C GLU A 107 10.28 13.51 -9.28
N ARG A 108 11.03 12.59 -8.66
CA ARG A 108 10.70 11.16 -8.69
C ARG A 108 9.36 10.90 -8.02
N LYS A 109 9.02 11.61 -6.95
CA LYS A 109 7.70 11.48 -6.30
C LYS A 109 6.57 11.97 -7.19
N LYS A 110 6.73 13.10 -7.87
CA LYS A 110 5.74 13.59 -8.84
C LYS A 110 5.49 12.55 -9.93
N GLN A 111 6.55 11.89 -10.43
CA GLN A 111 6.39 10.78 -11.38
C GLN A 111 5.60 9.60 -10.79
N LYS A 112 5.77 9.26 -9.51
CA LYS A 112 4.94 8.24 -8.85
C LYS A 112 3.46 8.61 -8.82
N LEU A 113 3.14 9.90 -8.60
CA LEU A 113 1.76 10.39 -8.60
C LEU A 113 1.11 10.32 -9.99
N VAL A 114 1.88 10.54 -11.06
CA VAL A 114 1.40 10.32 -12.44
C VAL A 114 1.01 8.86 -12.66
N TRP A 115 1.79 7.91 -12.13
CA TRP A 115 1.43 6.49 -12.20
C TRP A 115 0.20 6.15 -11.37
N MET A 116 0.04 6.76 -10.18
CA MET A 116 -1.16 6.61 -9.37
C MET A 116 -2.41 7.11 -10.11
N GLU A 117 -2.32 8.27 -10.76
CA GLU A 117 -3.41 8.81 -11.59
C GLU A 117 -3.78 7.85 -12.73
N GLU A 118 -2.78 7.34 -13.46
CA GLU A 118 -3.00 6.41 -14.56
C GLU A 118 -3.61 5.08 -14.08
N SER A 119 -3.16 4.55 -12.95
CA SER A 119 -3.77 3.36 -12.32
C SER A 119 -5.24 3.62 -12.00
N MET A 120 -5.56 4.72 -11.32
CA MET A 120 -6.94 5.03 -10.94
C MET A 120 -7.86 5.27 -12.14
N ARG A 121 -7.33 5.86 -13.22
CA ARG A 121 -8.05 5.99 -14.50
C ARG A 121 -8.36 4.64 -15.13
N ARG A 122 -7.42 3.69 -15.10
CA ARG A 122 -7.65 2.32 -15.59
C ARG A 122 -8.65 1.54 -14.73
N LEU A 123 -8.71 1.87 -13.44
CA LEU A 123 -9.67 1.33 -12.50
C LEU A 123 -11.06 2.00 -12.59
N GLY A 124 -11.19 3.12 -13.32
CA GLY A 124 -12.44 3.88 -13.46
C GLY A 124 -12.84 4.67 -12.21
N VAL A 125 -11.87 5.03 -11.36
CA VAL A 125 -12.07 5.73 -10.09
C VAL A 125 -11.30 7.05 -10.00
N GLU A 126 -10.87 7.59 -11.13
CA GLU A 126 -10.16 8.87 -11.21
C GLU A 126 -10.97 10.07 -10.67
N HIS A 127 -12.29 9.95 -10.61
CA HIS A 127 -13.18 10.94 -10.01
C HIS A 127 -12.96 11.12 -8.50
N GLN A 128 -12.30 10.17 -7.84
CA GLN A 128 -11.96 10.26 -6.41
C GLN A 128 -10.66 11.03 -6.16
N LEU A 129 -9.91 11.41 -7.22
CA LEU A 129 -8.67 12.16 -7.09
C LEU A 129 -8.94 13.64 -6.76
N ILE A 130 -8.21 14.13 -5.76
CA ILE A 130 -8.11 15.55 -5.45
C ILE A 130 -6.98 16.14 -6.32
N ARG A 131 -7.31 17.19 -7.07
CA ARG A 131 -6.44 17.87 -8.05
C ARG A 131 -6.24 19.34 -7.69
#